data_AF-A0A940P1E7-F1
#
_entry.id   AF-A0A940P1E7-F1
#
_cell.length_a   1.000
_cell.length_b   1.000
_cell.length_c   1.000
_cell.angle_alpha   90.00
_cell.angle_beta   90.00
_cell.angle_gamma   90.00
#
_symmetry.space_group_name_H-M   'P 1'
#
loop_
_entity.id
_entity.type
_entity.pdbx_description
1 polymer ?
#
loop_
_entity_poly.entity_id
_entity_poly.type
_entity_poly.pdbx_seq_one_letter_code
_entity_poly.pdbx_strand_id
1 'polypeptide(L)' 'MNEQNIMQDLLNLEKGACTLYLHGTVESATPEVQQSFRTALNESLGMQSSIYAEMSAKG' A
#
# COMPACT_ATOMS: atom_id res chain seq x y z
N MET A 1 -2.17 -7.32 22.12
CA MET A 1 -2.55 -6.89 20.76
C MET A 1 -3.35 -8.04 20.16
N ASN A 2 -4.58 -7.81 19.70
CA ASN A 2 -5.42 -8.87 19.12
C ASN A 2 -5.28 -8.89 17.58
N GLU A 3 -5.80 -9.94 16.92
CA GLU A 3 -5.71 -10.08 15.47
C GLU A 3 -6.28 -8.87 14.71
N GLN A 4 -7.40 -8.31 15.17
CA GLN A 4 -8.01 -7.12 14.58
C GLN A 4 -7.07 -5.91 14.62
N ASN A 5 -6.41 -5.65 15.75
CA ASN A 5 -5.45 -4.55 15.87
C ASN A 5 -4.24 -4.78 14.95
N ILE A 6 -3.72 -6.01 14.88
CA ILE A 6 -2.60 -6.35 13.98
C ILE A 6 -2.98 -6.11 12.52
N MET A 7 -4.17 -6.54 12.09
CA MET A 7 -4.64 -6.32 10.71
C MET A 7 -4.83 -4.82 10.42
N GLN A 8 -5.34 -4.05 11.38
CA GLN A 8 -5.49 -2.61 11.23
C GLN A 8 -4.14 -1.89 11.14
N ASP A 9 -3.15 -2.33 11.92
CA ASP A 9 -1.79 -1.79 11.88
C ASP A 9 -1.13 -2.10 10.52
N LEU A 10 -1.28 -3.33 10.01
CA LEU A 10 -0.81 -3.71 8.67
C LEU A 10 -1.48 -2.87 7.58
N LEU A 11 -2.79 -2.68 7.66
CA LEU A 11 -3.53 -1.85 6.69
C LEU A 11 -3.05 -0.40 6.72
N ASN A 12 -2.80 0.17 7.91
CA ASN A 12 -2.33 1.54 8.05
C ASN A 12 -0.91 1.71 7.50
N LEU A 13 -0.02 0.74 7.74
CA LEU A 13 1.31 0.71 7.16
C LEU A 13 1.24 0.70 5.63
N GLU A 14 0.42 -0.18 5.06
CA GLU A 14 0.30 -0.33 3.62
C GLU A 14 -0.31 0.91 2.96
N LYS A 15 -1.28 1.58 3.60
CA LYS A 15 -1.81 2.89 3.16
C LYS A 15 -0.72 3.98 3.16
N GLY A 16 0.17 3.95 4.15
CA GLY A 16 1.34 4.82 4.19
C GLY A 16 2.30 4.58 3.02
N ALA A 17 2.60 3.31 2.72
CA ALA A 17 3.41 2.93 1.56
C ALA A 17 2.79 3.37 0.23
N CYS A 18 1.49 3.11 0.02
CA CYS A 18 0.74 3.58 -1.15
C CYS A 18 0.85 5.10 -1.32
N THR A 19 0.69 5.86 -0.23
CA THR A 19 0.79 7.32 -0.26
C THR A 19 2.19 7.76 -0.69
N LEU A 20 3.23 7.16 -0.10
CA LEU A 20 4.62 7.45 -0.46
C LEU A 20 4.92 7.14 -1.93
N TYR A 21 4.48 6.00 -2.45
CA TYR A 21 4.69 5.63 -3.85
C TYR A 21 3.88 6.49 -4.83
N LEU A 22 2.69 6.96 -4.43
CA LEU A 22 1.93 7.95 -5.20
C LEU A 22 2.68 9.28 -5.31
N HIS A 23 3.20 9.80 -4.19
CA HIS A 23 4.02 11.01 -4.19
C HIS A 23 5.28 10.82 -5.05
N GLY A 24 6.00 9.71 -4.86
CA GLY A 24 7.18 9.39 -5.67
C GLY A 24 6.88 9.31 -7.17
N THR A 25 5.72 8.82 -7.56
CA THR A 25 5.26 8.78 -8.96
C THR A 25 5.10 10.17 -9.57
N VAL A 26 4.66 11.16 -8.77
CA VAL A 26 4.36 12.53 -9.24
C VAL A 26 5.58 13.44 -9.13
N GLU A 27 6.38 13.28 -8.08
CA GLU A 27 7.44 14.22 -7.70
C GLU A 27 8.83 13.83 -8.22
N SER A 28 9.01 12.60 -8.70
CA SER A 28 10.30 12.14 -9.22
C SER A 28 10.70 12.87 -10.50
N ALA A 29 11.97 13.23 -10.59
CA ALA A 29 12.51 14.05 -11.68
C ALA A 29 12.69 13.30 -13.01
N THR A 30 12.81 11.95 -12.99
CA THR A 30 13.06 11.16 -14.20
C THR A 30 11.96 10.14 -14.45
N PRO A 31 11.60 9.86 -15.72
CA PRO A 31 10.58 8.88 -16.08
C PRO A 31 10.85 7.47 -15.53
N GLU A 32 12.12 7.05 -15.47
CA GLU A 32 12.51 5.72 -14.97
C GLU A 32 12.20 5.56 -13.49
N VAL A 33 12.45 6.61 -12.70
CA VAL A 33 12.16 6.63 -11.26
C VAL A 33 10.64 6.74 -11.03
N GLN A 34 9.95 7.59 -11.79
CA GLN A 34 8.48 7.64 -11.78
C GLN A 34 7.85 6.27 -12.08
N GLN A 35 8.38 5.55 -13.08
CA GLN A 35 7.89 4.23 -13.44
C GLN A 35 8.15 3.20 -12.34
N SER A 36 9.30 3.28 -11.67
CA SER A 36 9.62 2.42 -10.53
C SER A 36 8.63 2.64 -9.38
N PHE A 37 8.31 3.89 -9.06
CA PHE A 37 7.28 4.23 -8.08
C PHE A 37 5.87 3.80 -8.51
N ARG A 38 5.52 3.91 -9.79
CA ARG A 38 4.23 3.43 -10.33
C ARG A 38 4.08 1.93 -10.16
N THR A 39 5.13 1.17 -10.46
CA THR A 39 5.14 -0.29 -10.30
C THR A 39 4.95 -0.66 -8.84
N ALA A 40 5.74 -0.08 -7.93
CA ALA A 40 5.62 -0.31 -6.50
C ALA A 40 4.23 0.08 -5.97
N LEU A 41 3.67 1.22 -6.40
CA LEU A 41 2.31 1.65 -6.04
C LEU A 41 1.27 0.60 -6.43
N ASN A 42 1.33 0.05 -7.65
CA ASN A 42 0.35 -0.94 -8.11
C ASN A 42 0.44 -2.24 -7.31
N GLU A 43 1.66 -2.71 -7.01
CA GLU A 43 1.87 -3.89 -6.15
C GLU A 43 1.32 -3.66 -4.73
N SER A 44 1.59 -2.49 -4.16
CA SER A 44 1.07 -2.05 -2.86
C SER A 44 -0.45 -1.98 -2.81
N LEU A 45 -1.10 -1.43 -3.84
CA LEU A 45 -2.57 -1.42 -3.93
C LEU A 45 -3.16 -2.84 -3.99
N GLY A 46 -2.47 -3.77 -4.64
CA GLY A 46 -2.82 -5.19 -4.62
C GLY A 46 -2.71 -5.81 -3.22
N MET A 47 -1.65 -5.49 -2.49
CA MET A 47 -1.47 -5.92 -1.10
C MET A 47 -2.54 -5.34 -0.18
N GLN A 48 -2.81 -4.04 -0.29
CA GLN A 48 -3.87 -3.36 0.45
C GLN A 48 -5.24 -4.03 0.22
N SER A 49 -5.54 -4.38 -1.03
CA SER A 49 -6.78 -5.09 -1.38
C SER A 49 -6.86 -6.48 -0.74
N SER A 50 -5.74 -7.20 -0.70
CA SER A 50 -5.66 -8.52 -0.04
C SER A 50 -5.87 -8.41 1.47
N ILE A 51 -5.29 -7.39 2.11
CA ILE A 51 -5.49 -7.11 3.54
C ILE A 51 -6.96 -6.83 3.84
N TYR A 52 -7.62 -5.98 3.03
CA TYR A 52 -9.06 -5.71 3.18
C TYR A 52 -9.91 -6.98 3.02
N ALA A 53 -9.60 -7.84 2.05
CA ALA A 53 -10.32 -9.08 1.83
C ALA A 53 -10.21 -10.01 3.06
N GLU A 54 -9.00 -10.16 3.61
CA GLU A 54 -8.76 -10.97 4.81
C GLU A 54 -9.49 -10.40 6.04
N MET A 55 -9.41 -9.08 6.25
CA MET A 55 -10.16 -8.41 7.33
C MET A 55 -11.67 -8.63 7.22
N SER A 56 -12.20 -8.60 6.00
CA SER A 56 -13.63 -8.81 5.73
C SER A 56 -14.05 -10.27 5.95
N ALA A 57 -13.19 -11.23 5.62
CA ALA A 57 -13.45 -12.65 5.82
C ALA A 57 -13.45 -13.06 7.31
N LYS A 58 -12.68 -12.34 8.14
CA LYS A 58 -12.59 -12.54 9.59
C LYS A 58 -13.61 -11.71 10.40
N GLY A 59 -14.57 -11.06 9.73
CA GLY A 59 -15.58 -10.17 10.29
C GLY A 59 -16.34 -10.74 11.47
#